data_AF-A0A832XXK7-F1
#
_entry.id   AF-A0A832XXK7-F1
#
_cell.length_a   1.000
_cell.length_b   1.000
_cell.length_c   1.000
_cell.angle_alpha   90.00
_cell.angle_beta   90.00
_cell.angle_gamma   90.00
#
_symmetry.space_group_name_H-M   'P 1'
#
loop_
_entity.id
_entity.type
_entity.pdbx_description
1 polymer ?
#
loop_
_entity_poly.entity_id
_entity_poly.type
_entity_poly.pdbx_seq_one_letter_code
_entity_poly.pdbx_strand_id
1 'polypeptide(L)'
;MKKTSKSRSKQPAKKIIRDDSQILYSKLIDYLNKQSVLIKEQLPELGKGRMARFKVRVQDLGRIAIPEAEREMYDIHKGDLIQVIAWKIKKPK
;
A
#
# COMPACT_ATOMS: atom_id res chain seq x y z
N MET A 1 53.08 -41.69 -2.54
CA MET A 1 52.21 -41.41 -1.36
C MET A 1 52.40 -39.93 -1.05
N LYS A 2 51.44 -39.00 -0.94
CA LYS A 2 49.98 -38.97 -0.71
C LYS A 2 49.35 -37.82 -1.53
N LYS A 3 48.08 -37.97 -1.90
CA LYS A 3 47.20 -36.96 -2.54
C LYS A 3 46.61 -36.01 -1.48
N THR A 4 46.43 -34.72 -1.77
CA THR A 4 45.39 -33.79 -1.20
C THR A 4 45.39 -32.48 -2.03
N SER A 5 44.48 -32.26 -2.98
CA SER A 5 43.09 -31.76 -2.87
C SER A 5 42.97 -30.23 -2.96
N LYS A 6 42.35 -29.78 -4.08
CA LYS A 6 41.83 -28.43 -4.37
C LYS A 6 41.08 -27.80 -3.18
N SER A 7 41.26 -26.50 -2.98
CA SER A 7 40.14 -25.62 -2.61
C SER A 7 40.32 -24.22 -3.20
N ARG A 8 39.82 -24.06 -4.43
CA ARG A 8 39.49 -22.76 -5.01
C ARG A 8 38.32 -22.23 -4.17
N SER A 9 38.56 -21.29 -3.26
CA SER A 9 37.51 -20.67 -2.46
C SER A 9 36.60 -19.85 -3.39
N LYS A 10 35.55 -20.49 -3.89
CA LYS A 10 34.39 -19.78 -4.44
C LYS A 10 33.71 -19.10 -3.25
N GLN A 11 34.00 -17.82 -3.04
CA GLN A 11 33.17 -17.01 -2.14
C GLN A 11 31.75 -16.94 -2.72
N PRO A 12 30.72 -17.33 -1.95
CA PRO A 12 29.36 -17.43 -2.45
C PRO A 12 28.71 -16.05 -2.64
N ALA A 13 27.84 -15.99 -3.64
CA ALA A 13 27.08 -14.84 -4.10
C ALA A 13 26.44 -14.03 -2.96
N LYS A 14 26.98 -12.83 -2.68
CA LYS A 14 26.37 -11.84 -1.78
C LYS A 14 25.97 -10.53 -2.47
N LYS A 15 26.01 -10.47 -3.81
CA LYS A 15 25.70 -9.24 -4.57
C LYS A 15 24.34 -9.20 -5.26
N ILE A 16 23.56 -10.29 -5.27
CA ILE A 16 22.34 -10.37 -6.08
C ILE A 16 21.07 -9.99 -5.29
N ILE A 17 21.09 -10.05 -3.94
CA ILE A 17 19.88 -9.85 -3.11
C ILE A 17 19.56 -8.35 -2.85
N ARG A 18 20.51 -7.44 -3.11
CA ARG A 18 20.35 -6.00 -2.82
C ARG A 18 19.53 -5.25 -3.88
N ASP A 19 19.62 -5.64 -5.14
CA ASP A 19 18.97 -4.91 -6.24
C ASP A 19 17.46 -5.17 -6.31
N ASP A 20 17.01 -6.43 -6.15
CA ASP A 20 15.59 -6.76 -6.22
C ASP A 20 14.76 -6.06 -5.14
N SER A 21 15.31 -5.96 -3.92
CA SER A 21 14.66 -5.25 -2.82
C SER A 21 14.52 -3.76 -3.13
N GLN A 22 15.59 -3.11 -3.61
CA GLN A 22 15.58 -1.69 -3.95
C GLN A 22 14.63 -1.37 -5.10
N ILE A 23 14.56 -2.25 -6.10
CA ILE A 23 13.62 -2.14 -7.23
C ILE A 23 12.17 -2.28 -6.78
N LEU A 24 11.89 -3.16 -5.80
CA LEU A 24 10.54 -3.28 -5.23
C LEU A 24 10.14 -2.04 -4.44
N TYR A 25 11.06 -1.47 -3.65
CA TYR A 25 10.81 -0.22 -2.94
C TYR A 25 10.57 0.94 -3.91
N SER A 26 11.37 1.10 -4.97
CA SER A 26 11.15 2.16 -5.95
C SER A 26 9.81 2.02 -6.66
N LYS A 27 9.43 0.82 -7.10
CA LYS A 27 8.11 0.54 -7.70
C LYS A 27 6.96 0.85 -6.74
N LEU A 28 7.12 0.54 -5.45
CA LEU A 28 6.12 0.86 -4.44
C LEU A 28 5.96 2.37 -4.28
N ILE A 29 7.07 3.10 -4.18
CA ILE A 29 7.08 4.56 -4.08
C ILE A 29 6.44 5.19 -5.32
N ASP A 30 6.75 4.70 -6.52
CA ASP A 30 6.15 5.18 -7.76
C ASP A 30 4.64 4.94 -7.82
N TYR A 31 4.17 3.78 -7.35
CA TYR A 31 2.75 3.48 -7.24
C TYR A 31 2.05 4.43 -6.25
N LEU A 32 2.66 4.66 -5.09
CA LEU A 32 2.13 5.58 -4.08
C LEU A 32 2.09 7.03 -4.60
N ASN A 33 3.11 7.46 -5.34
CA ASN A 33 3.16 8.79 -5.96
C ASN A 33 2.11 8.94 -7.07
N LYS A 34 1.92 7.94 -7.93
CA LYS A 34 0.85 7.98 -8.94
C LYS A 34 -0.53 8.06 -8.30
N GLN A 35 -0.76 7.31 -7.21
CA GLN A 35 -2.00 7.38 -6.46
C GLN A 35 -2.18 8.75 -5.80
N SER A 36 -1.13 9.36 -5.25
CA SER A 36 -1.23 10.67 -4.61
C SER A 36 -1.52 11.79 -5.61
N VAL A 37 -0.95 11.73 -6.82
CA VAL A 37 -1.24 12.68 -7.91
C VAL A 37 -2.68 12.53 -8.38
N LEU A 38 -3.15 11.32 -8.69
CA LEU A 38 -4.53 11.06 -9.09
C LEU A 38 -5.53 11.57 -8.04
N ILE A 39 -5.23 11.35 -6.76
CA ILE A 39 -6.07 11.82 -5.65
C ILE A 39 -6.06 13.34 -5.56
N LYS A 40 -4.91 14.00 -5.70
CA LYS A 40 -4.81 15.47 -5.65
C LYS A 40 -5.52 16.15 -6.82
N GLU A 41 -5.42 15.58 -8.02
CA GLU A 41 -6.01 16.15 -9.23
C GLU A 41 -7.52 15.93 -9.30
N GLN A 42 -8.00 14.74 -8.93
CA GLN A 42 -9.42 14.40 -9.02
C GLN A 42 -10.20 14.79 -7.75
N LEU A 43 -9.52 14.90 -6.61
CA LEU A 43 -10.11 15.20 -5.31
C LEU A 43 -9.15 16.03 -4.44
N PRO A 44 -9.03 17.34 -4.71
CA PRO A 44 -8.15 18.23 -3.95
C PRO A 44 -8.43 18.23 -2.44
N GLU A 45 -9.66 17.92 -2.01
CA GLU A 45 -10.02 17.80 -0.59
C GLU A 45 -9.45 16.54 0.10
N LEU A 46 -9.23 15.43 -0.64
CA LEU A 46 -8.47 14.27 -0.13
C LEU A 46 -7.00 14.60 0.08
N GLY A 47 -6.43 15.46 -0.78
CA GLY A 47 -5.03 15.90 -0.70
C GLY A 47 -4.72 16.82 0.48
N LYS A 48 -5.74 17.49 1.05
CA LYS A 48 -5.64 18.42 2.18
C LYS A 48 -5.82 17.74 3.56
N GLY A 49 -5.96 16.41 3.61
CA GLY A 49 -6.20 15.67 4.86
C GLY A 49 -7.61 15.81 5.44
N ARG A 50 -8.53 16.45 4.71
CA ARG A 50 -9.90 16.74 5.17
C ARG A 50 -10.88 15.59 4.98
N MET A 51 -10.44 14.49 4.37
CA MET A 51 -11.29 13.34 4.06
C MET A 51 -10.70 12.05 4.61
N ALA A 52 -11.55 11.24 5.23
CA ALA A 52 -11.19 9.93 5.75
C ALA A 52 -10.77 8.99 4.61
N ARG A 53 -9.70 8.20 4.84
CA ARG A 53 -9.20 7.20 3.90
C ARG A 53 -8.99 5.88 4.61
N PHE A 54 -9.88 4.93 4.35
CA PHE A 54 -9.81 3.59 4.91
C PHE A 54 -10.10 2.53 3.83
N LYS A 55 -9.64 1.31 4.08
CA LYS A 55 -9.89 0.16 3.21
C LYS A 55 -10.77 -0.83 3.95
N VAL A 56 -11.96 -1.10 3.42
CA VAL A 56 -12.91 -2.05 3.99
C VAL A 56 -13.38 -3.05 2.93
N ARG A 57 -13.85 -4.20 3.38
CA ARG A 57 -14.55 -5.15 2.51
C ARG A 57 -16.02 -4.79 2.45
N VAL A 58 -16.59 -4.90 1.26
CA VAL A 58 -18.04 -4.81 1.05
C VAL A 58 -18.68 -6.05 1.66
N GLN A 59 -19.65 -5.84 2.54
CA GLN A 59 -20.45 -6.88 3.19
C GLN A 59 -21.70 -7.20 2.36
N ASP A 60 -22.56 -8.05 2.90
CA ASP A 60 -23.84 -8.38 2.28
C ASP A 60 -24.67 -7.13 2.01
N LEU A 61 -25.38 -7.15 0.87
CA LEU A 61 -26.21 -6.07 0.37
C LEU A 61 -25.45 -4.76 0.07
N GLY A 62 -24.12 -4.84 -0.12
CA GLY A 62 -23.32 -3.66 -0.49
C GLY A 62 -22.96 -2.76 0.69
N ARG A 63 -23.18 -3.21 1.93
CA ARG A 63 -22.88 -2.43 3.13
C ARG A 63 -21.38 -2.30 3.34
N ILE A 64 -20.96 -1.13 3.81
CA ILE A 64 -19.60 -0.86 4.28
C ILE A 64 -19.69 -0.32 5.70
N ALA A 65 -18.79 -0.77 6.57
CA ALA A 65 -18.67 -0.25 7.93
C ALA A 65 -17.52 0.76 7.98
N ILE A 66 -17.80 1.96 8.47
CA ILE A 66 -16.76 2.96 8.75
C ILE A 66 -16.09 2.55 10.06
N PRO A 67 -14.75 2.37 10.10
CA PRO A 67 -14.10 1.97 11.34
C PRO A 67 -14.19 3.08 12.38
N GLU A 68 -14.12 2.68 13.65
CA GLU A 68 -14.38 3.57 14.79
C GLU A 68 -13.41 4.75 14.87
N ALA A 69 -12.11 4.49 14.65
CA ALA A 69 -11.09 5.54 14.67
C ALA A 69 -11.40 6.67 13.66
N GLU A 70 -11.86 6.32 12.46
CA GLU A 70 -12.25 7.29 11.44
C GLU A 70 -13.56 8.00 11.78
N ARG A 71 -14.51 7.33 12.46
CA ARG A 71 -15.73 7.99 12.95
C ARG A 71 -15.40 9.06 14.00
N GLU A 72 -14.54 8.74 14.96
CA GLU A 72 -14.11 9.68 16.00
C GLU A 72 -13.27 10.83 15.44
N MET A 73 -12.32 10.53 14.55
CA MET A 73 -11.43 11.54 13.98
C MET A 73 -12.16 12.56 13.11
N TYR A 74 -13.22 12.14 12.42
CA TYR A 74 -13.99 12.99 11.50
C TYR A 74 -15.36 13.40 12.06
N ASP A 75 -15.59 13.18 13.36
CA ASP A 75 -16.81 13.59 14.07
C ASP A 75 -18.11 13.07 13.42
N ILE A 76 -18.08 11.82 12.95
CA ILE A 76 -19.20 11.19 12.23
C ILE A 76 -20.09 10.45 13.21
N HIS A 77 -21.36 10.87 13.29
CA HIS A 77 -22.35 10.35 14.21
C HIS A 77 -23.56 9.72 13.51
N LYS A 78 -24.37 9.02 14.31
CA LYS A 78 -25.62 8.42 13.83
C LYS A 78 -26.60 9.52 13.44
N GLY A 79 -27.03 9.51 12.17
CA GLY A 79 -27.98 10.48 11.62
C GLY A 79 -27.34 11.49 10.68
N ASP A 80 -26.00 11.56 10.65
CA ASP A 80 -25.29 12.48 9.77
C ASP A 80 -25.39 12.06 8.30
N LEU A 81 -25.61 13.06 7.44
CA LEU A 81 -25.50 12.87 6.00
C LEU A 81 -24.05 12.98 5.58
N ILE A 82 -23.49 11.88 5.07
CA ILE A 82 -22.11 11.83 4.60
C ILE A 82 -22.05 11.54 3.10
N GLN A 83 -21.08 12.14 2.42
CA GLN A 83 -20.75 11.81 1.04
C GLN A 83 -19.56 10.85 1.00
N VAL A 84 -19.73 9.70 0.33
CA VAL A 84 -18.70 8.66 0.25
C VAL A 84 -18.23 8.51 -1.18
N ILE A 85 -16.91 8.45 -1.36
CA ILE A 85 -16.27 8.13 -2.64
C ILE A 85 -15.47 6.85 -2.45
N ALA A 86 -15.84 5.81 -3.17
CA ALA A 86 -15.25 4.49 -3.04
C ALA A 86 -14.59 4.04 -4.36
N TRP A 87 -13.39 3.46 -4.25
CA TRP A 87 -12.68 2.84 -5.36
C TRP A 87 -12.51 1.34 -5.14
N LYS A 88 -12.85 0.54 -6.15
CA LYS A 88 -12.58 -0.90 -6.13
C LYS A 88 -11.09 -1.16 -6.31
N ILE A 89 -10.44 -1.66 -5.27
CA ILE A 89 -9.04 -2.07 -5.34
C ILE A 89 -8.96 -3.50 -5.90
N LYS A 90 -8.31 -3.67 -7.04
CA LYS A 90 -7.92 -5.01 -7.53
C LYS A 90 -6.71 -5.47 -6.72
N LYS A 91 -6.78 -6.63 -6.09
CA LYS A 91 -5.58 -7.24 -5.51
C LYS A 91 -4.61 -7.56 -6.66
N PRO A 92 -3.31 -7.18 -6.57
CA PRO A 92 -2.33 -7.73 -7.49
C PRO A 92 -2.36 -9.26 -7.36
N LYS A 93 -2.41 -9.96 -8.51
CA LYS A 93 -2.25 -11.41 -8.57
C LYS A 93 -0.85 -11.81 -8.14
#